data_AF-A0A9R1TLA6-F1
#
_entry.id   AF-A0A9R1TLA6-F1
#
_cell.length_a   1.000
_cell.length_b   1.000
_cell.length_c   1.000
_cell.angle_alpha   90.00
_cell.angle_beta   90.00
_cell.angle_gamma   90.00
#
_symmetry.space_group_name_H-M   'P 1'
#
loop_
_entity.id
_entity.type
_entity.pdbx_description
1 polymer ?
#
loop_
_entity_poly.entity_id
_entity_poly.type
_entity_poly.pdbx_seq_one_letter_code
_entity_poly.pdbx_strand_id
1 'polypeptide(L)'
;MVEKMVETMSLLKENFNHLQYIGLWCPVKWSSNSWKSRVYRIYTISIIGALYWFGVTESISLFTIVDSVEDFSDSSFMLLTAIVVCVKVDMILMKKSEIIALITTLEGHPHKPINTDEEVILDEFIGRIRLISWIYGGVVEASVWAMTISVFFQDIPYGDLPYKAWIPYNYSTPIFYWLTFCLQLLVVIFVANVACGFDTALLGFFMLVCAQFNILRDRLEKAVGELETAIVKSHEDIFGAMEICERRIVDCVKYHRAIFEYVG
;
A
#
# COMPACT_ATOMS: atom_id res chain seq x y z
N MET A 1 13.97 -0.15 21.61
CA MET A 1 13.81 -0.76 20.28
C MET A 1 12.41 -0.50 19.71
N VAL A 2 11.35 -0.75 20.47
CA VAL A 2 9.95 -0.43 20.10
C VAL A 2 9.71 1.08 19.97
N GLU A 3 10.25 1.93 20.86
CA GLU A 3 10.13 3.40 20.73
C GLU A 3 10.88 3.97 19.52
N LYS A 4 12.03 3.40 19.16
CA LYS A 4 12.75 3.77 17.94
C LYS A 4 11.96 3.43 16.68
N MET A 5 11.16 2.36 16.71
CA MET A 5 10.27 1.90 15.63
C MET A 5 9.03 2.80 15.45
N VAL A 6 8.70 3.63 16.45
CA VAL A 6 7.52 4.52 16.48
C VAL A 6 7.76 5.84 15.77
N GLU A 7 9.01 6.31 15.74
CA GLU A 7 9.45 7.40 14.88
C GLU A 7 9.58 6.95 13.40
N THR A 8 9.71 5.63 13.18
CA THR A 8 10.06 5.00 11.89
C THR A 8 8.90 4.82 10.89
N MET A 9 7.86 5.64 10.96
CA MET A 9 6.76 5.59 9.97
C MET A 9 6.21 7.00 9.70
N SER A 10 7.08 8.01 9.77
CA SER A 10 6.68 9.41 9.61
C SER A 10 6.37 9.73 8.14
N LEU A 11 7.13 9.13 7.22
CA LEU A 11 7.10 9.43 5.78
C LEU A 11 5.80 8.99 5.09
N LEU A 12 5.29 7.79 5.41
CA LEU A 12 4.08 7.18 4.82
C LEU A 12 2.93 7.02 5.84
N LYS A 13 2.90 7.85 6.87
CA LYS A 13 1.96 7.73 7.99
C LYS A 13 0.50 7.63 7.53
N GLU A 14 0.09 8.40 6.53
CA GLU A 14 -1.30 8.41 6.02
C GLU A 14 -1.65 7.10 5.33
N ASN A 15 -0.81 6.59 4.44
CA ASN A 15 -1.03 5.34 3.72
C ASN A 15 -1.06 4.14 4.69
N PHE A 16 -0.18 4.14 5.69
CA PHE A 16 -0.18 3.10 6.72
C PHE A 16 -1.31 3.20 7.73
N ASN A 17 -1.81 4.40 8.02
CA ASN A 17 -3.03 4.56 8.81
C ASN A 17 -4.23 4.00 8.06
N HIS A 18 -4.30 4.21 6.74
CA HIS A 18 -5.35 3.63 5.91
C HIS A 18 -5.28 2.09 5.91
N LEU A 19 -4.08 1.51 5.70
CA LEU A 19 -3.86 0.06 5.83
C LEU A 19 -4.17 -0.50 7.24
N GLN A 20 -3.98 0.31 8.28
CA GLN A 20 -4.36 -0.04 9.66
C GLN A 20 -5.89 -0.12 9.81
N TYR A 21 -6.63 0.85 9.29
CA TYR A 21 -8.10 0.85 9.33
C TYR A 21 -8.69 -0.33 8.56
N ILE A 22 -8.10 -0.66 7.41
CA ILE A 22 -8.49 -1.82 6.59
C ILE A 22 -8.16 -3.15 7.29
N GLY A 23 -7.39 -3.15 8.38
CA GLY A 23 -7.11 -4.37 9.12
C GLY A 23 -5.93 -5.18 8.58
N LEU A 24 -5.21 -4.69 7.57
CA LEU A 24 -4.09 -5.40 6.96
C LEU A 24 -2.76 -5.17 7.67
N TRP A 25 -2.61 -4.03 8.34
CA TRP A 25 -1.35 -3.64 8.95
C TRP A 25 -1.49 -3.37 10.44
N CYS A 26 -1.21 -4.35 11.30
CA CYS A 26 -1.20 -4.12 12.74
C CYS A 26 -0.17 -3.04 13.12
N PRO A 27 -0.56 -2.00 13.88
CA PRO A 27 0.37 -0.97 14.33
C PRO A 27 1.45 -1.58 15.23
N VAL A 28 2.71 -1.28 14.94
CA VAL A 28 3.91 -1.74 15.69
C VAL A 28 3.90 -1.23 17.15
N LYS A 29 3.09 -0.20 17.44
CA LYS A 29 2.94 0.44 18.76
C LYS A 29 2.37 -0.46 19.86
N TRP A 30 1.74 -1.57 19.50
CA TRP A 30 1.08 -2.41 20.50
C TRP A 30 2.01 -3.54 20.93
N SER A 31 2.22 -3.67 22.25
CA SER A 31 2.94 -4.83 22.78
C SER A 31 2.21 -6.10 22.31
N SER A 32 2.98 -7.09 21.84
CA SER A 32 2.47 -8.36 21.29
C SER A 32 1.49 -9.07 22.22
N ASN A 33 1.51 -8.77 23.52
CA ASN A 33 0.67 -9.39 24.53
C ASN A 33 -0.51 -8.55 25.03
N SER A 34 -0.79 -7.40 24.42
CA SER A 34 -1.95 -6.57 24.78
C SER A 34 -3.24 -7.14 24.18
N TRP A 35 -4.34 -7.11 24.94
CA TRP A 35 -5.67 -7.56 24.49
C TRP A 35 -6.10 -6.91 23.16
N LYS A 36 -5.76 -5.64 22.95
CA LYS A 36 -6.00 -4.88 21.72
C LYS A 36 -5.38 -5.55 20.48
N SER A 37 -4.15 -6.07 20.59
CA SER A 37 -3.45 -6.75 19.49
C SER A 37 -4.12 -8.08 19.14
N ARG A 38 -4.62 -8.82 20.14
CA ARG A 38 -5.37 -10.07 19.90
C ARG A 38 -6.69 -9.80 19.18
N VAL A 39 -7.44 -8.79 19.63
CA VAL A 39 -8.71 -8.39 18.98
C VAL A 39 -8.47 -7.97 17.54
N TYR A 40 -7.44 -7.16 17.28
CA TYR A 40 -7.10 -6.76 15.92
C TYR A 40 -6.67 -7.93 15.05
N ARG A 41 -5.90 -8.89 15.59
CA ARG A 41 -5.53 -10.10 14.83
C ARG A 41 -6.74 -10.94 14.46
N ILE A 42 -7.72 -11.07 15.37
CA ILE A 42 -8.99 -11.75 15.07
C ILE A 42 -9.75 -11.00 13.98
N TYR A 43 -9.85 -9.67 14.08
CA TYR A 43 -10.46 -8.82 13.06
C TYR A 43 -9.81 -9.03 11.68
N THR A 44 -8.47 -8.96 11.58
CA THR A 44 -7.72 -9.23 10.35
C THR A 44 -8.02 -10.63 9.79
N ILE A 45 -7.96 -11.67 10.63
CA ILE A 45 -8.22 -13.05 10.20
C ILE A 45 -9.66 -13.21 9.71
N SER A 46 -10.63 -12.64 10.42
CA SER A 46 -12.04 -12.70 10.04
C SER A 46 -12.29 -12.04 8.70
N ILE A 47 -11.68 -10.88 8.44
CA ILE A 47 -11.87 -10.19 7.17
C ILE A 47 -11.20 -10.94 6.01
N ILE A 48 -9.96 -11.40 6.21
CA ILE A 48 -9.26 -12.20 5.20
C ILE A 48 -10.06 -13.47 4.90
N GLY A 49 -10.59 -14.13 5.93
CA GLY A 49 -11.47 -15.30 5.77
C GLY A 49 -12.73 -14.98 4.98
N ALA A 50 -13.38 -13.84 5.24
CA ALA A 50 -14.56 -13.39 4.50
C ALA A 50 -14.24 -13.09 3.02
N LEU A 51 -13.07 -12.51 2.73
CA LEU A 51 -12.60 -12.24 1.38
C LEU A 51 -12.39 -13.54 0.58
N TYR A 52 -11.67 -14.51 1.14
CA TYR A 52 -11.47 -15.81 0.47
C TYR A 52 -12.78 -16.56 0.29
N TRP A 53 -13.63 -16.54 1.31
CA TRP A 53 -14.96 -17.13 1.23
C TRP A 53 -15.77 -16.53 0.08
N PHE A 54 -15.78 -15.19 -0.03
CA PHE A 54 -16.45 -14.48 -1.12
C PHE A 54 -15.89 -14.89 -2.50
N GLY A 55 -14.56 -14.96 -2.66
CA GLY A 55 -13.94 -15.41 -3.91
C GLY A 55 -14.33 -16.84 -4.31
N VAL A 56 -14.46 -17.75 -3.33
CA VAL A 56 -14.93 -19.12 -3.57
C VAL A 56 -16.40 -19.15 -3.99
N THR A 57 -17.26 -18.39 -3.31
CA THR A 57 -18.70 -18.33 -3.66
C THR A 57 -18.95 -17.75 -5.05
N GLU A 58 -18.19 -16.74 -5.46
CA GLU A 58 -18.23 -16.16 -6.80
C GLU A 58 -17.72 -17.15 -7.85
N SER A 59 -16.64 -17.87 -7.55
CA SER A 59 -16.12 -18.92 -8.45
C SER A 59 -17.18 -19.98 -8.72
N ILE A 60 -17.86 -20.46 -7.68
CA ILE A 60 -18.92 -21.47 -7.82
C ILE A 60 -20.10 -20.88 -8.60
N SER A 61 -20.49 -19.64 -8.32
CA SER A 61 -21.58 -18.94 -9.01
C SER A 61 -21.35 -18.87 -10.52
N LEU A 62 -20.13 -18.48 -10.94
CA LEU A 62 -19.74 -18.36 -12.34
C LEU A 62 -19.95 -19.66 -13.14
N PHE A 63 -19.70 -20.83 -12.51
CA PHE A 63 -19.86 -22.12 -13.18
C PHE A 63 -21.27 -22.73 -13.07
N THR A 64 -22.12 -22.22 -12.16
CA THR A 64 -23.39 -22.90 -11.80
C THR A 64 -24.65 -22.08 -12.05
N ILE A 65 -24.57 -20.74 -12.01
CA ILE A 65 -25.74 -19.84 -11.99
C ILE A 65 -25.79 -18.94 -13.23
N VAL A 66 -24.64 -18.68 -13.85
CA VAL A 66 -24.52 -17.71 -14.93
C VAL A 66 -25.04 -18.30 -16.24
N ASP A 67 -26.20 -17.81 -16.68
CA ASP A 67 -26.86 -18.25 -17.92
C ASP A 67 -26.73 -17.22 -19.06
N SER A 68 -26.49 -15.93 -18.75
CA SER A 68 -26.38 -14.85 -19.75
C SER A 68 -24.94 -14.35 -19.94
N VAL A 69 -24.64 -13.81 -21.12
CA VAL A 69 -23.30 -13.26 -21.44
C VAL A 69 -23.00 -12.01 -20.61
N GLU A 70 -24.01 -11.21 -20.29
CA GLU A 70 -23.88 -10.02 -19.43
C GLU A 70 -23.56 -10.43 -17.99
N ASP A 71 -24.33 -11.36 -17.43
CA ASP A 71 -24.07 -11.91 -16.09
C ASP A 71 -22.69 -12.58 -16.01
N PHE A 72 -22.25 -13.22 -17.10
CA PHE A 72 -20.93 -13.84 -17.19
C PHE A 72 -19.82 -12.80 -17.15
N SER A 73 -19.98 -11.70 -17.90
CA SER A 73 -19.03 -10.61 -17.91
C SER A 73 -18.88 -9.98 -16.52
N ASP A 74 -20.01 -9.66 -15.87
CA ASP A 74 -20.02 -9.02 -14.56
C ASP A 74 -19.46 -9.93 -13.46
N SER A 75 -19.89 -11.20 -13.43
CA SER A 75 -19.39 -12.19 -12.47
C SER A 75 -17.90 -12.47 -12.68
N SER A 76 -17.44 -12.54 -13.94
CA SER A 76 -16.01 -12.71 -14.26
C SER A 76 -15.18 -11.51 -13.80
N PHE A 77 -15.66 -10.29 -14.01
CA PHE A 77 -14.99 -9.07 -13.58
C PHE A 77 -14.84 -9.01 -12.06
N MET A 78 -15.92 -9.34 -11.33
CA MET A 78 -15.90 -9.40 -9.87
C MET A 78 -14.97 -10.48 -9.35
N LEU A 79 -14.99 -11.68 -9.96
CA LEU A 79 -14.10 -12.78 -9.59
C LEU A 79 -12.63 -12.43 -9.81
N LEU A 80 -12.28 -11.88 -10.97
CA LEU A 80 -10.91 -11.46 -11.27
C LEU A 80 -10.44 -10.40 -10.28
N THR A 81 -11.29 -9.45 -9.93
CA THR A 81 -11.00 -8.43 -8.93
C THR A 81 -10.75 -9.06 -7.56
N ALA A 82 -11.61 -9.99 -7.11
CA ALA A 82 -11.42 -10.71 -5.86
C ALA A 82 -10.08 -11.48 -5.82
N ILE A 83 -9.73 -12.18 -6.91
CA ILE A 83 -8.44 -12.90 -7.03
C ILE A 83 -7.26 -11.92 -6.91
N VAL A 84 -7.30 -10.80 -7.63
CA VAL A 84 -6.25 -9.77 -7.57
C VAL A 84 -6.09 -9.25 -6.14
N VAL A 85 -7.21 -8.98 -5.44
CA VAL A 85 -7.16 -8.50 -4.06
C VAL A 85 -6.61 -9.57 -3.11
N CYS A 86 -6.99 -10.84 -3.26
CA CYS A 86 -6.39 -11.94 -2.48
C CYS A 86 -4.86 -11.99 -2.66
N VAL A 87 -4.37 -11.92 -3.91
CA VAL A 87 -2.93 -11.88 -4.20
C VAL A 87 -2.27 -10.66 -3.55
N LYS A 88 -2.89 -9.47 -3.61
CA LYS A 88 -2.37 -8.26 -2.95
C LYS A 88 -2.28 -8.43 -1.43
N VAL A 89 -3.28 -9.04 -0.80
CA VAL A 89 -3.27 -9.34 0.64
C VAL A 89 -2.12 -10.28 0.98
N ASP A 90 -1.98 -11.38 0.24
CA ASP A 90 -0.88 -12.33 0.44
C ASP A 90 0.49 -11.66 0.28
N MET A 91 0.65 -10.80 -0.74
CA MET A 91 1.86 -10.02 -0.94
C MET A 91 2.19 -9.11 0.25
N ILE A 92 1.21 -8.35 0.78
CA ILE A 92 1.43 -7.48 1.95
C ILE A 92 1.87 -8.30 3.15
N LEU A 93 1.22 -9.45 3.39
CA LEU A 93 1.50 -10.28 4.55
C LEU A 93 2.88 -10.95 4.45
N MET A 94 3.22 -11.49 3.29
CA MET A 94 4.52 -12.13 3.04
C MET A 94 5.68 -11.14 3.07
N LYS A 95 5.49 -9.95 2.47
CA LYS A 95 6.53 -8.92 2.33
C LYS A 95 6.58 -7.95 3.50
N LYS A 96 5.79 -8.18 4.55
CA LYS A 96 5.69 -7.29 5.72
C LYS A 96 7.04 -6.97 6.36
N SER A 97 7.91 -7.97 6.55
CA SER A 97 9.23 -7.76 7.15
C SER A 97 10.15 -6.93 6.26
N GLU A 98 10.10 -7.17 4.95
CA GLU A 98 10.88 -6.43 3.95
C GLU A 98 10.41 -4.98 3.86
N ILE A 99 9.10 -4.74 3.87
CA ILE A 99 8.52 -3.40 3.89
C ILE A 99 8.97 -2.62 5.15
N ILE A 100 8.96 -3.27 6.31
CA ILE A 100 9.45 -2.66 7.56
C ILE A 100 10.95 -2.35 7.45
N ALA A 101 11.74 -3.29 6.94
CA ALA A 101 13.18 -3.11 6.75
C ALA A 101 13.49 -1.94 5.80
N LEU A 102 12.76 -1.83 4.69
CA LEU A 102 12.90 -0.74 3.73
C LEU A 102 12.63 0.62 4.37
N ILE A 103 11.52 0.77 5.10
CA ILE A 103 11.19 2.03 5.79
C ILE A 103 12.26 2.38 6.81
N THR A 104 12.69 1.40 7.62
CA THR A 104 13.73 1.61 8.63
C THR A 104 15.07 2.02 8.02
N THR A 105 15.35 1.56 6.80
CA THR A 105 16.55 1.92 6.05
C THR A 105 16.45 3.35 5.53
N LEU A 106 15.30 3.75 5.00
CA LEU A 106 15.03 5.10 4.48
C LEU A 106 15.09 6.19 5.56
N GLU A 107 14.68 5.89 6.79
CA GLU A 107 14.77 6.84 7.91
C GLU A 107 16.12 6.76 8.65
N GLY A 108 16.96 5.77 8.32
CA GLY A 108 18.31 5.60 8.82
C GLY A 108 19.36 6.39 8.04
N HIS A 109 20.57 6.51 8.59
CA HIS A 109 21.72 7.00 7.82
C HIS A 109 22.22 5.93 6.83
N PRO A 110 22.81 6.33 5.69
CA PRO A 110 22.90 7.69 5.09
C PRO A 110 21.68 8.25 4.32
N HIS A 111 20.50 7.61 4.30
CA HIS A 111 19.28 8.03 3.56
C HIS A 111 18.55 9.21 4.18
N LYS A 112 18.73 9.43 5.48
CA LYS A 112 18.16 10.57 6.19
C LYS A 112 18.70 11.87 5.57
N PRO A 113 17.83 12.85 5.26
CA PRO A 113 18.28 14.15 4.77
C PRO A 113 19.15 14.84 5.83
N ILE A 114 20.25 15.43 5.37
CA ILE A 114 21.26 16.08 6.23
C ILE A 114 21.17 17.61 6.11
N ASN A 115 20.78 18.10 4.93
CA ASN A 115 20.73 19.51 4.59
C ASN A 115 19.30 19.97 4.30
N THR A 116 19.04 21.27 4.44
CA THR A 116 17.75 21.89 4.13
C THR A 116 17.30 21.62 2.69
N ASP A 117 18.23 21.58 1.74
CA ASP A 117 17.89 21.30 0.33
C ASP A 117 17.39 19.86 0.13
N GLU A 118 17.96 18.90 0.87
CA GLU A 118 17.54 17.50 0.83
C GLU A 118 16.18 17.30 1.51
N GLU A 119 15.92 18.04 2.59
CA GLU A 119 14.60 18.08 3.24
C GLU A 119 13.52 18.63 2.30
N VAL A 120 13.80 19.71 1.56
CA VAL A 120 12.86 20.28 0.59
C VAL A 120 12.52 19.29 -0.51
N ILE A 121 13.52 18.59 -1.06
CA ILE A 121 13.30 17.54 -2.07
C ILE A 121 12.40 16.45 -1.49
N LEU A 122 12.71 15.94 -0.29
CA LEU A 122 11.94 14.87 0.33
C LEU A 122 10.49 15.30 0.62
N ASP A 123 10.28 16.51 1.15
CA ASP A 123 8.96 17.05 1.46
C ASP A 123 8.10 17.26 0.20
N GLU A 124 8.72 17.66 -0.92
CA GLU A 124 7.99 17.76 -2.19
C GLU A 124 7.44 16.39 -2.64
N PHE A 125 8.26 15.34 -2.54
CA PHE A 125 7.83 13.98 -2.87
C PHE A 125 6.77 13.46 -1.90
N ILE A 126 6.91 13.71 -0.59
CA ILE A 126 5.89 13.35 0.40
C ILE A 126 4.58 14.08 0.11
N GLY A 127 4.64 15.37 -0.22
CA GLY A 127 3.47 16.16 -0.62
C GLY A 127 2.75 15.57 -1.84
N ARG A 128 3.51 15.17 -2.86
CA ARG A 128 2.97 14.48 -4.05
C ARG A 128 2.35 13.13 -3.70
N ILE A 129 2.98 12.33 -2.85
CA ILE A 129 2.44 11.04 -2.39
C ILE A 129 1.08 11.25 -1.70
N ARG A 130 1.00 12.22 -0.78
CA ARG A 130 -0.25 12.54 -0.07
C ARG A 130 -1.33 12.99 -1.03
N LEU A 131 -1.01 13.91 -1.95
CA LEU A 131 -1.97 14.40 -2.94
C LEU A 131 -2.52 13.28 -3.81
N ILE A 132 -1.65 12.42 -4.36
CA ILE A 132 -2.08 11.30 -5.21
C ILE A 132 -2.93 10.31 -4.40
N SER A 133 -2.50 9.98 -3.17
CA SER A 133 -3.24 9.05 -2.31
C SER A 133 -4.63 9.59 -1.96
N TRP A 134 -4.75 10.89 -1.70
CA TRP A 134 -6.03 11.55 -1.44
C TRP A 134 -6.95 11.58 -2.67
N ILE A 135 -6.42 11.96 -3.84
CA ILE A 135 -7.20 12.00 -5.08
C ILE A 135 -7.67 10.60 -5.45
N TYR A 136 -6.75 9.63 -5.47
CA TYR A 136 -7.05 8.26 -5.83
C TYR A 136 -8.02 7.60 -4.84
N GLY A 137 -7.79 7.77 -3.54
CA GLY A 137 -8.72 7.31 -2.50
C GLY A 137 -10.10 7.95 -2.63
N GLY A 138 -10.17 9.25 -2.90
CA GLY A 138 -11.43 9.96 -3.11
C GLY A 138 -12.20 9.46 -4.34
N VAL A 139 -11.51 9.16 -5.44
CA VAL A 139 -12.13 8.56 -6.63
C VAL A 139 -12.65 7.16 -6.36
N VAL A 140 -11.85 6.31 -5.69
CA VAL A 140 -12.27 4.94 -5.33
C VAL A 140 -13.51 4.96 -4.44
N GLU A 141 -13.49 5.78 -3.38
CA GLU A 141 -14.65 5.93 -2.50
C GLU A 141 -15.88 6.43 -3.26
N ALA A 142 -15.74 7.48 -4.08
CA ALA A 142 -16.84 7.98 -4.89
C ALA A 142 -17.43 6.89 -5.81
N SER A 143 -16.59 6.06 -6.43
CA SER A 143 -17.04 4.93 -7.25
C SER A 143 -17.78 3.87 -6.43
N VAL A 144 -17.27 3.50 -5.25
CA VAL A 144 -17.90 2.51 -4.37
C VAL A 144 -19.25 3.00 -3.87
N TRP A 145 -19.35 4.27 -3.46
CA TRP A 145 -20.62 4.88 -3.03
C TRP A 145 -21.60 4.98 -4.20
N ALA A 146 -21.14 5.35 -5.40
CA ALA A 146 -21.99 5.39 -6.58
C ALA A 146 -22.55 4.01 -6.95
N MET A 147 -21.71 2.96 -6.92
CA MET A 147 -22.15 1.57 -7.14
C MET A 147 -23.13 1.09 -6.07
N THR A 148 -22.86 1.41 -4.80
CA THR A 148 -23.75 1.03 -3.68
C THR A 148 -25.11 1.70 -3.82
N ILE A 149 -25.14 2.97 -4.22
CA ILE A 149 -26.38 3.71 -4.44
C ILE A 149 -27.11 3.18 -5.68
N SER A 150 -26.41 2.87 -6.78
CA SER A 150 -27.04 2.39 -8.01
C SER A 150 -27.80 1.08 -7.81
N VAL A 151 -27.33 0.20 -6.92
CA VAL A 151 -28.03 -1.04 -6.55
C VAL A 151 -29.46 -0.78 -6.07
N PHE A 152 -29.70 0.32 -5.34
CA PHE A 152 -31.05 0.66 -4.86
C PHE A 152 -31.96 1.25 -5.96
N PHE A 153 -31.39 1.68 -7.09
CA PHE A 153 -32.13 2.22 -8.23
C PHE A 153 -32.33 1.19 -9.36
N GLN A 154 -31.71 0.02 -9.27
CA GLN A 154 -31.75 -1.01 -10.32
C GLN A 154 -33.02 -1.88 -10.33
N ASP A 155 -34.06 -1.55 -9.56
CA ASP A 155 -35.33 -2.30 -9.46
C ASP A 155 -35.13 -3.83 -9.32
N ILE A 156 -34.11 -4.23 -8.55
CA ILE A 156 -33.75 -5.65 -8.35
C ILE A 156 -34.93 -6.35 -7.66
N PRO A 157 -35.47 -7.44 -8.24
CA PRO A 157 -36.62 -8.13 -7.67
C PRO A 157 -36.27 -8.75 -6.32
N TYR A 158 -37.25 -8.75 -5.40
CA TYR A 158 -37.06 -9.29 -4.07
C TYR A 158 -36.67 -10.78 -4.13
N GLY A 159 -35.53 -11.12 -3.53
CA GLY A 159 -34.96 -12.47 -3.57
C GLY A 159 -33.76 -12.61 -4.53
N ASP A 160 -33.48 -11.60 -5.34
CA ASP A 160 -32.23 -11.50 -6.09
C ASP A 160 -31.20 -10.66 -5.34
N LEU A 161 -29.96 -11.13 -5.32
CA LEU A 161 -28.83 -10.42 -4.73
C LEU A 161 -28.19 -9.48 -5.77
N PRO A 162 -27.62 -8.34 -5.34
CA PRO A 162 -26.99 -7.38 -6.24
C PRO A 162 -25.76 -7.94 -6.96
N TYR A 163 -25.06 -8.86 -6.30
CA TYR A 163 -24.00 -9.65 -6.91
C TYR A 163 -24.43 -11.12 -6.90
N LYS A 164 -24.40 -11.76 -8.07
CA LYS A 164 -24.79 -13.17 -8.24
C LYS A 164 -23.73 -14.05 -7.59
N ALA A 165 -24.00 -14.47 -6.35
CA ALA A 165 -23.14 -15.36 -5.58
C ALA A 165 -23.85 -16.67 -5.25
N TRP A 166 -23.10 -17.78 -5.21
CA TRP A 166 -23.62 -19.04 -4.68
C TRP A 166 -23.58 -19.02 -3.15
N ILE A 167 -24.73 -19.20 -2.50
CA ILE A 167 -24.85 -19.14 -1.05
C ILE A 167 -25.25 -20.51 -0.50
N PRO A 168 -24.51 -21.07 0.48
CA PRO A 168 -24.74 -22.44 0.95
C PRO A 168 -25.98 -22.59 1.84
N TYR A 169 -26.67 -21.50 2.17
CA TYR A 169 -27.85 -21.49 3.02
C TYR A 169 -29.03 -20.82 2.31
N ASN A 170 -30.23 -21.23 2.68
CA ASN A 170 -31.45 -20.65 2.15
C ASN A 170 -31.68 -19.25 2.74
N TYR A 171 -31.69 -18.22 1.88
CA TYR A 171 -31.93 -16.83 2.24
C TYR A 171 -33.34 -16.33 1.88
N SER A 172 -34.30 -17.21 1.55
CA SER A 172 -35.69 -16.86 1.19
C SER A 172 -36.44 -16.09 2.28
N THR A 173 -36.03 -16.23 3.54
CA THR A 173 -36.61 -15.45 4.65
C THR A 173 -36.05 -14.02 4.68
N PRO A 174 -36.86 -12.99 4.99
CA PRO A 174 -36.44 -11.59 4.92
C PRO A 174 -35.20 -11.24 5.73
N ILE A 175 -35.04 -11.82 6.92
CA ILE A 175 -33.90 -11.53 7.80
C ILE A 175 -32.59 -12.00 7.15
N PHE A 176 -32.57 -13.23 6.64
CA PHE A 176 -31.38 -13.80 6.02
C PHE A 176 -31.06 -13.15 4.66
N TYR A 177 -32.08 -12.74 3.90
CA TYR A 177 -31.91 -11.94 2.68
C TYR A 177 -31.18 -10.61 2.99
N TRP A 178 -31.71 -9.79 3.90
CA TRP A 178 -31.11 -8.49 4.21
C TRP A 178 -29.73 -8.60 4.86
N LEU A 179 -29.52 -9.63 5.70
CA LEU A 179 -28.20 -9.89 6.29
C LEU A 179 -27.17 -10.18 5.19
N THR A 180 -27.52 -11.04 4.25
CA THR A 180 -26.66 -11.43 3.13
C THR A 180 -26.39 -10.25 2.19
N PHE A 181 -27.43 -9.48 1.88
CA PHE A 181 -27.35 -8.27 1.07
C PHE A 181 -26.35 -7.26 1.68
N CYS A 182 -26.50 -6.95 2.97
CA CYS A 182 -25.58 -6.05 3.67
C CYS A 182 -24.15 -6.61 3.73
N LEU A 183 -24.00 -7.92 3.94
CA LEU A 183 -22.68 -8.56 3.98
C LEU A 183 -21.96 -8.45 2.64
N GLN A 184 -22.66 -8.69 1.52
CA GLN A 184 -22.09 -8.54 0.18
C GLN A 184 -21.60 -7.11 -0.07
N LEU A 185 -22.41 -6.10 0.25
CA LEU A 185 -22.01 -4.69 0.10
C LEU A 185 -20.79 -4.35 0.95
N LEU A 186 -20.75 -4.79 2.21
CA LEU A 186 -19.61 -4.57 3.09
C LEU A 186 -18.33 -5.24 2.56
N VAL A 187 -18.43 -6.46 2.02
CA VAL A 187 -17.30 -7.16 1.41
C VAL A 187 -16.79 -6.41 0.19
N VAL A 188 -17.66 -5.91 -0.70
CA VAL A 188 -17.26 -5.15 -1.88
C VAL A 188 -16.57 -3.83 -1.51
N ILE A 189 -17.12 -3.09 -0.55
CA ILE A 189 -16.49 -1.88 0.00
C ILE A 189 -15.10 -2.22 0.53
N PHE A 190 -14.97 -3.33 1.25
CA PHE A 190 -13.72 -3.78 1.82
C PHE A 190 -12.69 -4.16 0.74
N VAL A 191 -13.09 -4.93 -0.27
CA VAL A 191 -12.26 -5.33 -1.42
C VAL A 191 -11.67 -4.09 -2.10
N ALA A 192 -12.50 -3.09 -2.38
CA ALA A 192 -12.07 -1.84 -3.01
C ALA A 192 -11.07 -1.06 -2.14
N ASN A 193 -11.33 -0.98 -0.83
CA ASN A 193 -10.45 -0.32 0.12
C ASN A 193 -9.08 -1.03 0.24
N VAL A 194 -9.07 -2.37 0.30
CA VAL A 194 -7.81 -3.14 0.28
C VAL A 194 -7.00 -2.85 -0.98
N ALA A 195 -7.65 -2.92 -2.14
CA ALA A 195 -7.00 -2.65 -3.42
C ALA A 195 -6.38 -1.25 -3.44
N CYS A 196 -7.14 -0.25 -2.99
CA CYS A 196 -6.71 1.15 -2.92
C CYS A 196 -5.54 1.35 -1.94
N GLY A 197 -5.63 0.78 -0.74
CA GLY A 197 -4.57 0.86 0.26
C GLY A 197 -3.27 0.22 -0.20
N PHE A 198 -3.34 -0.90 -0.93
CA PHE A 198 -2.15 -1.51 -1.54
C PHE A 198 -1.54 -0.61 -2.61
N ASP A 199 -2.34 -0.12 -3.57
CA ASP A 199 -1.83 0.63 -4.71
C ASP A 199 -1.21 1.97 -4.26
N THR A 200 -1.82 2.65 -3.30
CA THR A 200 -1.30 3.88 -2.70
C THR A 200 -0.02 3.65 -1.88
N ALA A 201 0.05 2.56 -1.12
CA ALA A 201 1.26 2.21 -0.37
C ALA A 201 2.41 1.87 -1.32
N LEU A 202 2.16 1.04 -2.33
CA LEU A 202 3.15 0.65 -3.34
C LEU A 202 3.69 1.86 -4.11
N LEU A 203 2.80 2.73 -4.59
CA LEU A 203 3.18 3.99 -5.24
C LEU A 203 4.00 4.88 -4.29
N GLY A 204 3.59 4.96 -3.02
CA GLY A 204 4.32 5.69 -1.99
C GLY A 204 5.76 5.22 -1.85
N PHE A 205 6.01 3.90 -1.87
CA PHE A 205 7.37 3.36 -1.86
C PHE A 205 8.17 3.76 -3.08
N PHE A 206 7.60 3.62 -4.29
CA PHE A 206 8.30 4.00 -5.51
C PHE A 206 8.68 5.48 -5.51
N MET A 207 7.78 6.34 -5.06
CA MET A 207 8.03 7.78 -4.96
C MET A 207 9.10 8.11 -3.92
N LEU A 208 9.16 7.40 -2.78
CA LEU A 208 10.25 7.56 -1.82
C LEU A 208 11.60 7.12 -2.39
N VAL A 209 11.64 6.03 -3.15
CA VAL A 209 12.86 5.60 -3.85
C VAL A 209 13.32 6.66 -4.85
N CYS A 210 12.39 7.24 -5.62
CA CYS A 210 12.70 8.36 -6.52
C CYS A 210 13.23 9.59 -5.77
N ALA A 211 12.67 9.91 -4.60
CA ALA A 211 13.17 10.99 -3.76
C ALA A 211 14.62 10.76 -3.32
N GLN A 212 14.95 9.52 -2.93
CA GLN A 212 16.32 9.13 -2.55
C GLN A 212 17.30 9.25 -3.72
N PHE A 213 16.90 8.89 -4.94
CA PHE A 213 17.73 9.11 -6.13
C PHE A 213 18.00 10.59 -6.41
N ASN A 214 17.02 11.46 -6.19
CA ASN A 214 17.21 12.90 -6.35
C ASN A 214 18.10 13.50 -5.26
N ILE A 215 17.97 13.06 -4.00
CA ILE A 215 18.89 13.45 -2.91
C ILE A 215 20.31 13.01 -3.24
N LEU A 216 20.47 11.77 -3.72
CA LEU A 216 21.76 11.25 -4.14
C LEU A 216 22.38 12.10 -5.27
N ARG A 217 21.56 12.48 -6.25
CA ARG A 217 21.98 13.37 -7.34
C ARG A 217 22.44 14.73 -6.83
N ASP A 218 21.69 15.37 -5.93
CA ASP A 218 22.06 16.66 -5.32
C ASP A 218 23.40 16.57 -4.59
N ARG A 219 23.61 15.50 -3.80
CA ARG A 219 24.89 15.25 -3.10
C ARG A 219 26.06 15.09 -4.06
N LEU A 220 25.84 14.43 -5.20
CA LEU A 220 26.86 14.23 -6.23
C LEU A 220 27.20 15.54 -6.94
N GLU A 221 26.19 16.31 -7.37
CA GLU A 221 26.37 17.60 -8.02
C GLU A 221 27.14 18.58 -7.11
N LYS A 222 26.82 18.63 -5.81
CA LYS A 222 27.56 19.44 -4.83
C LYS A 222 29.01 18.98 -4.66
N ALA A 223 29.25 17.67 -4.55
CA ALA A 223 30.60 17.12 -4.41
C ALA A 223 31.48 17.42 -5.63
N VAL A 224 30.92 17.33 -6.84
CA VAL A 224 31.63 17.69 -8.08
C VAL A 224 31.92 19.19 -8.14
N GLY A 225 30.95 20.04 -7.77
CA GLY A 225 31.17 21.49 -7.72
C GLY A 225 32.23 21.93 -6.70
N GLU A 226 32.27 21.30 -5.53
CA GLU A 226 33.33 21.48 -4.53
C GLU A 226 34.71 21.07 -5.07
N LEU A 227 34.78 19.96 -5.81
CA LEU A 227 36.02 19.51 -6.45
C LEU A 227 36.49 20.47 -7.56
N GLU A 228 35.59 20.92 -8.43
CA GLU A 228 35.92 21.90 -9.48
C GLU A 228 36.41 23.23 -8.89
N THR A 229 35.75 23.72 -7.85
CA THR A 229 36.18 24.95 -7.16
C THR A 229 37.51 24.77 -6.43
N ALA A 230 37.79 23.60 -5.84
CA ALA A 230 39.09 23.28 -5.25
C ALA A 230 40.21 23.23 -6.31
N ILE A 231 39.98 22.58 -7.45
CA ILE A 231 40.91 22.54 -8.59
C ILE A 231 41.25 23.95 -9.08
N VAL A 232 40.26 24.85 -9.15
CA VAL A 232 40.46 26.23 -9.59
C VAL A 232 41.17 27.10 -8.52
N LYS A 233 40.99 26.82 -7.22
CA LYS A 233 41.50 27.66 -6.12
C LYS A 233 42.85 27.22 -5.54
N SER A 234 43.21 25.93 -5.51
CA SER A 234 44.48 25.47 -4.94
C SER A 234 44.84 24.06 -5.39
N HIS A 235 46.04 23.89 -5.94
CA HIS A 235 46.58 22.60 -6.37
C HIS A 235 46.94 21.66 -5.20
N GLU A 236 46.98 22.17 -3.96
CA GLU A 236 47.44 21.44 -2.76
C GLU A 236 46.34 20.63 -2.04
N ASP A 237 45.04 20.96 -2.21
CA ASP A 237 43.93 20.29 -1.50
C ASP A 237 43.09 19.36 -2.39
N ILE A 238 43.53 19.17 -3.65
CA ILE A 238 42.87 18.32 -4.65
C ILE A 238 42.78 16.87 -4.18
N PHE A 239 43.83 16.37 -3.52
CA PHE A 239 43.90 14.97 -3.09
C PHE A 239 42.86 14.67 -1.99
N GLY A 240 42.65 15.59 -1.04
CA GLY A 240 41.63 15.45 0.01
C GLY A 240 40.21 15.53 -0.54
N ALA A 241 39.95 16.48 -1.46
CA ALA A 241 38.64 16.60 -2.12
C ALA A 241 38.33 15.38 -3.01
N MET A 242 39.33 14.85 -3.72
CA MET A 242 39.20 13.66 -4.55
C MET A 242 38.94 12.40 -3.70
N GLU A 243 39.61 12.26 -2.55
CA GLU A 243 39.39 11.15 -1.63
C GLU A 243 37.99 11.19 -0.97
N ILE A 244 37.48 12.39 -0.67
CA ILE A 244 36.10 12.58 -0.15
C ILE A 244 35.08 12.26 -1.25
N CYS A 245 35.32 12.69 -2.49
CA CYS A 245 34.45 12.40 -3.63
C CYS A 245 34.43 10.90 -3.95
N GLU A 246 35.60 10.25 -3.95
CA GLU A 246 35.72 8.81 -4.13
C GLU A 246 35.02 8.03 -3.02
N ARG A 247 35.19 8.43 -1.75
CA ARG A 247 34.44 7.84 -0.62
C ARG A 247 32.94 8.01 -0.77
N ARG A 248 32.47 9.21 -1.14
CA ARG A 248 31.04 9.45 -1.38
C ARG A 248 30.52 8.58 -2.52
N ILE A 249 31.21 8.49 -3.65
CA ILE A 249 30.83 7.65 -4.78
C ILE A 249 30.81 6.16 -4.40
N VAL A 250 31.81 5.69 -3.66
CA VAL A 250 31.86 4.30 -3.15
C VAL A 250 30.71 4.04 -2.19
N ASP A 251 30.39 4.96 -1.29
CA ASP A 251 29.25 4.83 -0.38
C ASP A 251 27.93 4.83 -1.15
N CYS A 252 27.80 5.63 -2.21
CA CYS A 252 26.63 5.67 -3.08
C CYS A 252 26.47 4.36 -3.89
N VAL A 253 27.56 3.78 -4.39
CA VAL A 253 27.55 2.48 -5.06
C VAL A 253 27.21 1.35 -4.09
N LYS A 254 27.72 1.40 -2.85
CA LYS A 254 27.33 0.46 -1.79
C LYS A 254 25.86 0.63 -1.41
N TYR A 255 25.36 1.86 -1.37
CA TYR A 255 23.95 2.16 -1.12
C TYR A 255 23.02 1.61 -2.20
N HIS A 256 23.37 1.87 -3.45
CA HIS A 256 22.64 1.36 -4.60
C HIS A 256 22.67 -0.16 -4.67
N ARG A 257 23.81 -0.79 -4.33
CA ARG A 257 23.92 -2.26 -4.25
C ARG A 257 23.06 -2.83 -3.13
N ALA A 258 23.05 -2.20 -1.95
CA ALA A 258 22.22 -2.63 -0.83
C ALA A 258 20.73 -2.59 -1.19
N ILE A 259 20.26 -1.52 -1.84
CA ILE A 259 18.87 -1.44 -2.31
C ILE A 259 18.53 -2.59 -3.27
N PHE A 260 19.44 -2.95 -4.18
CA PHE A 260 19.22 -4.04 -5.13
C PHE A 260 19.28 -5.44 -4.50
N GLU A 261 20.14 -5.66 -3.49
CA GLU A 261 20.20 -6.94 -2.75
C GLU A 261 18.97 -7.18 -1.86
N TYR A 262 18.24 -6.13 -1.47
CA TYR A 262 16.99 -6.26 -0.70
C TYR A 262 15.74 -6.43 -1.58
N VAL A 263 15.82 -6.14 -2.88
CA VAL A 263 14.68 -6.18 -3.82
C VAL A 263 14.67 -7.44 -4.70
N GLY A 264 15.80 -8.14 -4.84
CA GLY A 264 15.91 -9.43 -5.55
C GLY A 264 15.60 -10.63 -4.66
#